data_AF-W1YH89-F1
#
_entry.id   AF-W1YH89-F1
#
_cell.length_a   1.000
_cell.length_b   1.000
_cell.length_c   1.000
_cell.angle_alpha   90.00
_cell.angle_beta   90.00
_cell.angle_gamma   90.00
#
_symmetry.space_group_name_H-M   'P 1'
#
loop_
_entity.id
_entity.type
_entity.pdbx_description
1 polymer ?
#
loop_
_entity_poly.entity_id
_entity_poly.type
_entity_poly.pdbx_seq_one_letter_code
_entity_poly.pdbx_strand_id
1 'polypeptide(L)'
;TEVLPNRNRPMTALPTLIRHTPGQKEPVLHFSHVAPIDCLIQKLQQRLCDCDIKHLTDVLEIDKDMRALMQRIETGDAYNTNFTQ
;
A
#
# COMPACT_ATOMS: atom_id res chain seq x y z
N THR A 1 -6.04 4.81 -26.38
CA THR A 1 -5.16 5.81 -25.77
C THR A 1 -4.30 5.11 -24.76
N GLU A 2 -2.98 5.17 -24.92
CA GLU A 2 -2.04 4.63 -23.93
C GLU A 2 -2.08 5.57 -22.70
N VAL A 3 -2.48 5.04 -21.55
CA VAL A 3 -2.53 5.80 -20.30
C VAL A 3 -1.16 5.70 -19.66
N LEU A 4 -0.40 6.80 -19.70
CA LEU A 4 0.89 6.87 -19.01
C LEU A 4 0.67 6.95 -17.49
N PRO A 5 1.53 6.32 -16.68
CA PRO A 5 1.41 6.40 -15.23
C PRO A 5 1.54 7.85 -14.76
N ASN A 6 0.72 8.22 -13.76
CA ASN A 6 0.72 9.53 -13.14
C ASN A 6 2.10 9.83 -12.54
N ARG A 7 2.88 10.72 -13.19
CA ARG A 7 4.23 11.12 -12.76
C ARG A 7 4.24 12.06 -11.56
N ASN A 8 3.09 12.57 -11.12
CA ASN A 8 2.99 13.49 -9.99
C ASN A 8 2.91 12.77 -8.63
N ARG A 9 2.83 11.43 -8.61
CA ARG A 9 2.99 10.62 -7.38
C ARG A 9 4.26 9.78 -7.47
N PRO A 10 4.91 9.47 -6.34
CA PRO A 10 6.08 8.60 -6.32
C PRO A 10 5.74 7.25 -6.97
N MET A 11 6.33 7.01 -8.13
CA MET A 11 6.21 5.76 -8.84
C MET A 11 7.28 4.82 -8.29
N THR A 12 6.89 3.83 -7.48
CA THR A 12 7.86 2.84 -7.01
C THR A 12 8.19 1.92 -8.18
N ALA A 13 9.41 2.00 -8.71
CA ALA A 13 9.94 1.06 -9.70
C ALA A 13 10.33 -0.29 -9.07
N LEU A 14 9.66 -0.70 -7.98
CA LEU A 14 9.82 -2.04 -7.44
C LEU A 14 9.50 -3.01 -8.58
N PRO A 15 10.43 -3.90 -8.96
CA PRO A 15 10.21 -4.80 -10.08
C PRO A 15 9.11 -5.80 -9.70
N THR A 16 7.89 -5.47 -10.07
CA THR A 16 6.74 -6.37 -9.93
C THR A 16 6.75 -7.30 -11.14
N LEU A 17 6.97 -8.59 -10.89
CA LEU A 17 6.97 -9.60 -11.93
C LEU A 17 5.54 -9.84 -12.42
N ILE A 18 5.18 -9.22 -13.54
CA ILE A 18 3.88 -9.43 -14.19
C ILE A 18 4.05 -10.57 -15.20
N ARG A 19 3.33 -11.68 -15.00
CA ARG A 19 3.27 -12.79 -15.94
C ARG A 19 1.83 -13.02 -16.40
N HIS A 20 1.66 -13.30 -17.69
CA HIS A 20 0.39 -13.79 -18.21
C HIS A 20 0.23 -15.27 -17.83
N THR A 21 -0.83 -15.59 -17.09
CA THR A 21 -1.20 -16.97 -16.75
C THR A 21 -2.42 -17.37 -17.58
N PRO A 22 -2.32 -18.38 -18.47
CA PRO A 22 -3.47 -18.84 -19.24
C PRO A 22 -4.67 -19.17 -18.34
N GLY A 23 -5.84 -18.62 -18.66
CA GLY A 23 -7.06 -18.79 -17.87
C GLY A 23 -7.25 -17.78 -16.73
N GLN A 24 -6.24 -16.99 -16.40
CA GLN A 24 -6.33 -15.93 -15.41
C GLN A 24 -6.79 -14.62 -16.07
N LYS A 25 -8.09 -14.32 -15.93
CA LYS A 25 -8.70 -13.10 -16.50
C LYS A 25 -8.42 -11.86 -15.66
N GLU A 26 -8.37 -12.00 -14.34
CA GLU A 26 -8.10 -10.91 -13.41
C GLU A 26 -6.64 -10.90 -12.96
N PRO A 27 -5.98 -9.73 -12.89
CA PRO A 27 -4.61 -9.63 -12.40
C PRO A 27 -4.56 -10.06 -10.93
N VAL A 28 -3.58 -10.89 -10.59
CA VAL A 28 -3.31 -11.30 -9.20
C VAL A 28 -1.93 -10.81 -8.83
N LEU A 29 -1.86 -10.12 -7.70
CA LEU A 29 -0.61 -9.63 -7.12
C LEU A 29 -0.23 -10.50 -5.92
N HIS A 30 0.69 -11.44 -6.12
CA HIS A 30 1.15 -12.34 -5.07
C HIS A 30 2.54 -11.93 -4.53
N PHE A 31 2.63 -11.74 -3.23
CA PHE A 31 3.91 -11.50 -2.53
C PHE A 31 4.33 -12.78 -1.80
N SER A 32 5.41 -13.42 -2.24
CA SER A 32 5.93 -14.63 -1.61
C SER A 32 6.56 -14.38 -0.23
N HIS A 33 6.98 -13.15 0.04
CA HIS A 33 7.63 -12.77 1.29
C HIS A 33 6.98 -11.51 1.87
N VAL A 34 5.84 -11.68 2.53
CA VAL A 34 5.06 -10.59 3.16
C VAL A 34 5.62 -10.12 4.51
N ALA A 35 6.46 -10.93 5.18
CA ALA A 35 6.95 -10.65 6.52
C ALA A 35 7.58 -9.24 6.69
N PRO A 36 8.38 -8.70 5.74
CA PRO A 36 8.91 -7.34 5.89
C PRO A 36 7.81 -6.26 5.85
N ILE A 37 6.74 -6.50 5.09
CA ILE A 37 5.60 -5.59 5.00
C ILE A 37 4.85 -5.63 6.33
N ASP A 38 4.55 -6.82 6.86
CA ASP A 38 3.86 -6.96 8.14
C ASP A 38 4.67 -6.33 9.30
N CYS A 39 5.99 -6.57 9.33
CA CYS A 39 6.88 -5.92 10.31
C CYS A 39 6.87 -4.39 10.17
N LEU A 40 6.79 -3.86 8.95
CA LEU A 40 6.68 -2.42 8.73
C LEU A 40 5.33 -1.88 9.23
N ILE A 41 4.23 -2.55 8.92
CA ILE A 41 2.88 -2.17 9.39
C ILE A 41 2.85 -2.13 10.92
N GLN A 42 3.38 -3.15 11.60
CA GLN A 42 3.46 -3.18 13.06
C GLN A 42 4.27 -2.02 13.65
N LYS A 43 5.44 -1.73 13.06
CA LYS A 43 6.26 -0.58 13.48
C LYS A 43 5.52 0.74 13.28
N LEU A 44 4.85 0.92 12.14
CA LEU A 44 4.08 2.12 11.86
C LEU A 44 2.89 2.27 12.81
N GLN A 45 2.18 1.18 13.12
CA GLN A 45 1.07 1.18 14.07
C GLN A 45 1.52 1.65 15.46
N GLN A 46 2.65 1.13 15.97
CA GLN A 46 3.22 1.58 17.25
C GLN A 46 3.53 3.09 17.23
N ARG A 47 4.11 3.59 16.13
CA ARG A 47 4.44 5.01 16.01
C ARG A 47 3.21 5.90 15.86
N LEU A 48 2.15 5.40 15.22
CA LEU A 48 0.88 6.13 15.08
C LEU A 48 0.16 6.29 16.43
N CYS A 49 0.25 5.31 17.33
CA CYS A 49 -0.30 5.44 18.69
C CYS A 49 0.29 6.63 19.47
N ASP A 50 1.57 6.94 19.23
CA ASP A 50 2.30 8.01 19.92
C ASP A 50 2.27 9.36 19.16
N CYS A 51 1.64 9.42 17.99
CA CYS A 51 1.65 10.59 17.12
C CYS A 51 0.35 11.41 17.20
N ASP A 52 0.49 12.75 17.16
CA ASP A 52 -0.64 13.64 16.89
C ASP A 52 -1.02 13.57 15.41
N ILE A 53 -2.01 12.74 15.10
CA ILE A 53 -2.49 12.50 13.74
C ILE A 53 -3.01 13.78 13.08
N LYS A 54 -3.55 14.74 13.85
CA LYS A 54 -4.03 16.02 13.29
C LYS A 54 -2.88 16.81 12.73
N HIS A 55 -1.84 17.01 13.54
CA HIS A 55 -0.62 17.68 13.11
C HIS A 55 0.07 16.95 11.93
N LEU A 56 0.09 15.61 11.95
CA LEU A 56 0.65 14.81 10.86
C LEU A 56 -0.11 15.01 9.53
N THR A 57 -1.44 15.15 9.59
CA THR A 57 -2.30 15.37 8.42
C THR A 57 -2.16 16.80 7.86
N ASP A 58 -1.70 17.75 8.66
CA ASP A 58 -1.45 19.13 8.21
C ASP A 58 -0.06 19.26 7.57
N VAL A 59 0.93 18.50 8.07
CA VAL A 59 2.31 18.51 7.54
C VAL A 59 2.45 17.67 6.27
N LEU A 60 1.80 16.51 6.24
CA LEU A 60 1.75 15.66 5.07
C LEU A 60 0.50 16.05 4.28
N GLU A 61 0.60 16.26 2.97
CA GLU A 61 -0.58 16.46 2.11
C GLU A 61 -1.39 15.16 1.98
N ILE A 62 -2.04 14.72 3.07
CA ILE A 62 -2.71 13.41 3.17
C ILE A 62 -3.98 13.43 2.33
N ASP A 63 -3.89 12.81 1.17
CA ASP A 63 -5.01 12.58 0.27
C ASP A 63 -5.91 11.41 0.72
N LYS A 64 -7.00 11.17 -0.03
CA LYS A 64 -7.99 10.13 0.30
C LYS A 64 -7.37 8.74 0.44
N ASP A 65 -6.40 8.40 -0.41
CA ASP A 65 -5.78 7.07 -0.43
C ASP A 65 -4.88 6.91 0.80
N MET A 66 -4.14 7.97 1.14
CA MET A 66 -3.31 7.99 2.35
C MET A 66 -4.16 7.91 3.64
N ARG A 67 -5.34 8.54 3.68
CA ARG A 67 -6.27 8.38 4.82
C ARG A 67 -6.73 6.94 5.00
N ALA A 68 -7.13 6.28 3.91
CA ALA A 68 -7.53 4.88 3.95
C ALA A 68 -6.37 3.97 4.37
N LEU A 69 -5.15 4.28 3.94
CA LEU A 69 -3.95 3.56 4.36
C LEU A 69 -3.68 3.75 5.86
N MET A 70 -3.75 4.97 6.40
CA MET A 70 -3.54 5.21 7.82
C MET A 70 -4.55 4.45 8.69
N GLN A 71 -5.84 4.48 8.32
CA GLN A 71 -6.87 3.69 9.02
C GLN A 71 -6.54 2.20 9.03
N ARG A 72 -6.02 1.66 7.93
CA ARG A 72 -5.66 0.25 7.81
C ARG A 72 -4.39 -0.12 8.59
N ILE A 73 -3.47 0.82 8.75
CA ILE A 73 -2.31 0.66 9.64
C ILE A 73 -2.77 0.68 11.10
N GLU A 74 -3.71 1.55 11.46
CA GLU A 74 -4.29 1.62 12.81
C GLU A 74 -5.01 0.32 13.19
N THR A 75 -5.79 -0.28 12.28
CA THR A 75 -6.47 -1.56 12.55
C THR A 75 -5.50 -2.74 12.68
N GLY A 76 -4.30 -2.63 12.11
CA GLY A 76 -3.28 -3.68 12.17
C GLY A 76 -3.62 -4.90 11.32
N ASP A 77 -4.45 -4.73 10.28
CA ASP A 77 -4.83 -5.81 9.38
C ASP A 77 -3.60 -6.38 8.66
N ALA A 78 -3.44 -7.71 8.69
CA ALA A 78 -2.38 -8.39 7.97
C ALA A 78 -2.45 -8.11 6.47
N TYR A 79 -1.29 -8.02 5.81
CA TYR A 79 -1.27 -7.73 4.37
C TYR A 79 -1.89 -8.88 3.57
N ASN A 80 -3.02 -8.63 2.91
CA ASN A 80 -3.68 -9.64 2.06
C ASN A 80 -2.90 -9.83 0.75
N THR A 81 -2.51 -11.07 0.46
CA THR A 81 -1.75 -11.48 -0.73
C THR A 81 -2.58 -11.59 -2.00
N ASN A 82 -3.90 -11.35 -1.93
CA ASN A 82 -4.80 -11.42 -3.08
C ASN A 82 -5.48 -10.05 -3.28
N PHE A 83 -4.86 -9.21 -4.08
CA PHE A 83 -5.52 -8.02 -4.64
C PHE A 83 -6.22 -8.42 -5.94
N THR A 84 -7.54 -8.50 -5.92
CA THR A 84 -8.39 -8.44 -7.11
C THR A 84 -8.79 -6.97 -7.30
N GLN A 85 -8.48 -6.40 -8.48
CA GLN A 85 -8.97 -5.05 -8.84
C GLN A 85 -10.44 -5.09 -9.23
#